data_AF-A0A9N9UM50-F1
#
_entry.id   AF-A0A9N9UM50-F1
#
_cell.length_a   1.000
_cell.length_b   1.000
_cell.length_c   1.000
_cell.angle_alpha   90.00
_cell.angle_beta   90.00
_cell.angle_gamma   90.00
#
_symmetry.space_group_name_H-M   'P 1'
#
loop_
_entity.id
_entity.type
_entity.pdbx_description
1 polymer ?
#
loop_
_entity_poly.entity_id
_entity_poly.type
_entity_poly.pdbx_seq_one_letter_code
_entity_poly.pdbx_strand_id
1 'polypeptide(L)'
;MAFSARHGSLSRPEWSSKALALRGKTLAAVRESLGVPEDMMGYALRNSRIPLAMMFLCMYEIFDSCDHRWVIHLRACQDFLHRRKLLLTSSINETDEERNHVSLVGRFFAFQDAISRTACGNPSVFSWEYWQQADLDGTDHLFGRSTNSAAILFKTTELGRTKDSLSLEDFETRLFILDHEIASLDAVDAEDYLAKESTKLYQNCLLRNATPSTPIVQELVDKLLKQLYTLVQETRCISSSLAFPLFISAVELDPLNDEAFLIDKNTGEPKSGRSVVLDILKAMSGSCLFNVGRLGDVIRQVWVNRDLHLETGATSATGSALGSNDWTVCVSPYCTNLSLA
;
A
#
# COMPACT_ATOMS: atom_id res chain seq x y z
N MET A 1 3.59 -16.65 -15.98
CA MET A 1 4.69 -16.52 -16.95
C MET A 1 5.06 -15.07 -17.27
N ALA A 2 4.12 -14.20 -17.69
CA ALA A 2 4.44 -12.79 -17.99
C ALA A 2 5.07 -12.05 -16.79
N PHE A 3 4.43 -12.14 -15.62
CA PHE A 3 4.95 -11.56 -14.36
C PHE A 3 6.36 -12.06 -14.01
N SER A 4 6.58 -13.38 -14.01
CA SER A 4 7.90 -13.96 -13.73
C SER A 4 8.98 -13.52 -14.72
N ALA A 5 8.65 -13.44 -16.02
CA ALA A 5 9.56 -12.93 -17.04
C ALA A 5 9.90 -11.46 -16.82
N ARG A 6 8.92 -10.65 -16.38
CA ARG A 6 9.16 -9.25 -16.03
C ARG A 6 10.06 -9.11 -14.80
N HIS A 7 9.80 -9.87 -13.75
CA HIS A 7 10.67 -9.89 -12.57
C HIS A 7 12.09 -10.31 -12.94
N GLY A 8 12.25 -11.38 -13.71
CA GLY A 8 13.54 -11.84 -14.22
C GLY A 8 14.28 -10.79 -15.07
N SER A 9 13.55 -9.86 -15.70
CA SER A 9 14.16 -8.80 -16.50
C SER A 9 14.98 -7.78 -15.70
N LEU A 10 14.80 -7.72 -14.38
CA LEU A 10 15.64 -6.88 -13.50
C LEU A 10 17.10 -7.31 -13.52
N SER A 11 17.36 -8.62 -13.47
CA SER A 11 18.72 -9.15 -13.53
C SER A 11 19.17 -9.47 -14.95
N ARG A 12 18.23 -9.65 -15.88
CA ARG A 12 18.46 -10.17 -17.22
C ARG A 12 17.63 -9.41 -18.26
N PRO A 13 18.13 -8.28 -18.80
CA PRO A 13 17.37 -7.40 -19.69
C PRO A 13 16.75 -8.10 -20.91
N GLU A 14 17.32 -9.21 -21.37
CA GLU A 14 16.80 -10.00 -22.49
C GLU A 14 15.38 -10.55 -22.26
N TRP A 15 14.94 -10.66 -21.00
CA TRP A 15 13.58 -11.10 -20.68
C TRP A 15 12.51 -10.02 -20.90
N SER A 16 12.90 -8.76 -21.07
CA SER A 16 11.97 -7.63 -21.20
C SER A 16 11.03 -7.78 -22.40
N SER A 17 11.58 -8.07 -23.59
CA SER A 17 10.76 -8.28 -24.80
C SER A 17 9.82 -9.49 -24.64
N LYS A 18 10.31 -10.58 -24.04
CA LYS A 18 9.50 -11.78 -23.78
C LYS A 18 8.37 -11.51 -22.79
N ALA A 19 8.65 -10.73 -21.74
CA ALA A 19 7.65 -10.31 -20.75
C ALA A 19 6.52 -9.50 -21.41
N LEU A 20 6.88 -8.55 -22.28
CA LEU A 20 5.91 -7.73 -23.02
C LEU A 20 5.05 -8.58 -23.97
N ALA A 21 5.66 -9.51 -24.71
CA ALA A 21 4.92 -10.40 -25.61
C ALA A 21 3.96 -11.33 -24.85
N LEU A 22 4.40 -11.88 -23.70
CA LEU A 22 3.56 -12.71 -22.84
C LEU A 22 2.40 -11.91 -22.24
N ARG A 23 2.65 -10.68 -21.79
CA ARG A 23 1.60 -9.75 -21.32
C ARG A 23 0.54 -9.52 -22.39
N GLY A 24 0.96 -9.20 -23.62
CA GLY A 24 0.04 -8.98 -24.74
C GLY A 24 -0.85 -10.20 -25.02
N LYS A 25 -0.26 -11.40 -25.02
CA LYS A 25 -1.00 -12.66 -25.19
C LYS A 25 -2.00 -12.91 -24.06
N THR A 26 -1.59 -12.70 -22.80
CA THR A 26 -2.48 -12.88 -21.65
C THR A 26 -3.63 -11.88 -21.69
N LEU A 27 -3.37 -10.61 -22.03
CA LEU A 27 -4.41 -9.59 -22.15
C LEU A 27 -5.41 -9.91 -23.26
N ALA A 28 -4.93 -10.38 -24.42
CA ALA A 28 -5.79 -10.82 -25.52
C ALA A 28 -6.69 -11.99 -25.11
N ALA A 29 -6.14 -13.01 -24.45
CA ALA A 29 -6.89 -14.17 -23.98
C ALA A 29 -7.95 -13.81 -22.92
N VAL A 30 -7.63 -12.91 -21.99
CA VAL A 30 -8.60 -12.41 -21.00
C VAL A 30 -9.72 -11.63 -21.69
N ARG A 31 -9.39 -10.77 -22.66
CA ARG A 31 -10.39 -10.02 -23.43
C ARG A 31 -11.31 -10.94 -24.23
N GLU A 32 -10.75 -11.95 -24.88
CA GLU A 32 -11.53 -12.96 -25.61
C GLU A 32 -12.46 -13.72 -24.67
N SER A 33 -11.97 -14.12 -23.49
CA SER A 33 -12.76 -14.84 -22.48
C SER A 33 -13.91 -14.01 -21.91
N LEU A 34 -13.76 -12.68 -21.88
CA LEU A 34 -14.78 -11.74 -21.38
C LEU A 34 -15.67 -11.18 -22.49
N GLY A 35 -15.26 -11.28 -23.76
CA GLY A 35 -15.98 -10.80 -24.94
C GLY A 35 -17.07 -11.74 -25.42
N VAL A 36 -17.59 -12.60 -24.53
CA VAL A 36 -18.66 -13.55 -24.85
C VAL A 36 -20.03 -12.85 -24.83
N PRO A 37 -21.01 -13.35 -25.59
CA PRO A 37 -22.40 -12.91 -25.51
C PRO A 37 -22.96 -12.93 -24.07
N GLU A 38 -23.93 -12.06 -23.77
CA GLU A 38 -24.46 -11.87 -22.41
C GLU A 38 -25.06 -13.14 -21.80
N ASP A 39 -25.69 -13.99 -22.63
CA ASP A 39 -26.20 -15.30 -22.27
C ASP A 39 -25.10 -16.31 -21.86
N MET A 40 -23.87 -16.12 -22.34
CA MET A 40 -22.71 -16.93 -21.99
C MET A 40 -21.86 -16.33 -20.86
N MET A 41 -22.20 -15.13 -20.38
CA MET A 41 -21.45 -14.42 -19.35
C MET A 41 -21.32 -15.24 -18.06
N GLY A 42 -22.33 -16.03 -17.70
CA GLY A 42 -22.29 -16.94 -16.55
C GLY A 42 -21.14 -17.95 -16.62
N TYR A 43 -20.80 -18.46 -17.80
CA TYR A 43 -19.67 -19.40 -17.99
C TYR A 43 -18.32 -18.68 -17.84
N ALA A 44 -18.19 -17.49 -18.40
CA ALA A 44 -16.99 -16.67 -18.24
C ALA A 44 -16.77 -16.32 -16.76
N LEU A 45 -17.81 -15.88 -16.07
CA LEU A 45 -17.75 -15.50 -14.65
C LEU A 45 -17.42 -16.68 -13.74
N ARG A 46 -17.73 -17.93 -14.11
CA ARG A 46 -17.34 -19.14 -13.37
C ARG A 46 -15.85 -19.41 -13.39
N ASN A 47 -15.20 -19.11 -14.52
CA ASN A 47 -13.81 -19.43 -14.75
C ASN A 47 -12.89 -18.63 -13.82
N SER A 48 -12.51 -19.23 -12.69
CA SER A 48 -11.65 -18.63 -11.66
C SER A 48 -10.23 -18.29 -12.17
N ARG A 49 -9.82 -18.80 -13.35
CA ARG A 49 -8.54 -18.45 -13.97
C ARG A 49 -8.53 -17.03 -14.54
N ILE A 50 -9.70 -16.47 -14.90
CA ILE A 50 -9.80 -15.10 -15.39
C ILE A 50 -9.39 -14.09 -14.31
N PRO A 51 -9.99 -14.08 -13.10
CA PRO A 51 -9.58 -13.14 -12.06
C PRO A 51 -8.14 -13.37 -11.60
N LEU A 52 -7.64 -14.61 -11.60
CA LEU A 52 -6.22 -14.89 -11.36
C LEU A 52 -5.31 -14.25 -12.42
N ALA A 53 -5.66 -14.36 -13.69
CA ALA A 53 -4.92 -13.69 -14.76
C ALA A 53 -4.95 -12.17 -14.62
N MET A 54 -6.09 -11.59 -14.22
CA MET A 54 -6.21 -10.17 -13.92
C MET A 54 -5.33 -9.73 -12.75
N MET A 55 -5.25 -10.53 -11.68
CA MET A 55 -4.34 -10.32 -10.55
C MET A 55 -2.88 -10.30 -11.01
N PHE A 56 -2.43 -11.29 -11.78
CA PHE A 56 -1.05 -11.32 -12.28
C PHE A 56 -0.73 -10.21 -13.28
N LEU A 57 -1.71 -9.78 -14.08
CA LEU A 57 -1.57 -8.59 -14.92
C LEU A 57 -1.44 -7.32 -14.06
N CYS A 58 -2.23 -7.18 -13.00
CA CYS A 58 -2.10 -6.08 -12.05
C CYS A 58 -0.70 -6.03 -11.42
N MET A 59 -0.21 -7.16 -10.88
CA MET A 59 1.14 -7.27 -10.33
C MET A 59 2.21 -6.93 -11.37
N TYR A 60 2.02 -7.32 -12.63
CA TYR A 60 2.89 -6.91 -13.73
C TYR A 60 2.93 -5.38 -13.85
N GLU A 61 1.78 -4.69 -13.89
CA GLU A 61 1.74 -3.22 -14.04
C GLU A 61 2.32 -2.47 -12.83
N ILE A 62 2.06 -2.97 -11.62
CA ILE A 62 2.62 -2.40 -10.38
C ILE A 62 4.15 -2.44 -10.44
N PHE A 63 4.69 -3.57 -10.88
CA PHE A 63 6.13 -3.76 -10.99
C PHE A 63 6.73 -3.02 -12.21
N ASP A 64 6.00 -2.94 -13.32
CA ASP A 64 6.43 -2.25 -14.55
C ASP A 64 6.13 -0.74 -14.46
N SER A 65 7.01 -0.01 -13.78
CA SER A 65 6.94 1.45 -13.63
C SER A 65 5.77 1.96 -12.76
N CYS A 66 5.13 1.09 -11.96
CA CYS A 66 3.93 1.42 -11.18
C CYS A 66 2.90 2.12 -12.08
N ASP A 67 2.66 1.51 -13.24
CA ASP A 67 1.84 2.09 -14.28
C ASP A 67 0.44 2.36 -13.73
N HIS A 68 -0.04 3.60 -13.86
CA HIS A 68 -1.38 4.05 -13.46
C HIS A 68 -2.52 3.10 -13.89
N ARG A 69 -2.29 2.27 -14.91
CA ARG A 69 -3.20 1.22 -15.37
C ARG A 69 -3.46 0.11 -14.34
N TRP A 70 -2.67 -0.06 -13.29
CA TRP A 70 -2.99 -1.03 -12.23
C TRP A 70 -4.35 -0.74 -11.56
N VAL A 71 -4.75 0.54 -11.48
CA VAL A 71 -6.06 0.96 -10.98
C VAL A 71 -7.20 0.53 -11.92
N ILE A 72 -6.92 0.40 -13.23
CA ILE A 72 -7.88 -0.15 -14.19
C ILE A 72 -8.12 -1.63 -13.90
N HIS A 73 -7.07 -2.40 -13.60
CA HIS A 73 -7.20 -3.80 -13.21
C HIS A 73 -7.98 -3.96 -11.91
N LEU A 74 -7.74 -3.09 -10.93
CA LEU A 74 -8.46 -3.05 -9.66
C LEU A 74 -9.97 -2.83 -9.87
N ARG A 75 -10.36 -1.82 -10.66
CA ARG A 75 -11.78 -1.56 -10.96
C ARG A 75 -12.41 -2.69 -11.77
N ALA A 76 -11.73 -3.16 -12.81
CA ALA A 76 -12.22 -4.27 -13.62
C ALA A 76 -12.42 -5.55 -12.80
N CYS A 77 -11.54 -5.81 -11.82
CA CYS A 77 -11.69 -6.96 -10.94
C CYS A 77 -12.88 -6.78 -9.98
N GLN A 78 -13.07 -5.59 -9.42
CA GLN A 78 -14.24 -5.30 -8.58
C GLN A 78 -15.55 -5.52 -9.36
N ASP A 79 -15.63 -5.01 -10.60
CA ASP A 79 -16.77 -5.23 -11.49
C ASP A 79 -16.99 -6.72 -11.77
N PHE A 80 -15.91 -7.48 -12.05
CA PHE A 80 -15.96 -8.92 -12.27
C PHE A 80 -16.52 -9.67 -11.05
N LEU A 81 -15.98 -9.39 -9.86
CA LEU A 81 -16.39 -10.03 -8.61
C LEU A 81 -17.83 -9.67 -8.24
N HIS A 82 -18.23 -8.42 -8.46
CA HIS A 82 -19.61 -7.97 -8.21
C HIS A 82 -20.60 -8.68 -9.15
N ARG A 83 -20.32 -8.74 -10.45
CA ARG A 83 -21.16 -9.47 -11.43
C ARG A 83 -21.22 -10.96 -11.11
N ARG A 84 -20.09 -11.56 -10.72
CA ARG A 84 -20.05 -12.96 -10.26
C ARG A 84 -20.98 -13.15 -9.06
N LYS A 85 -20.88 -12.30 -8.03
CA LYS A 85 -21.75 -12.35 -6.84
C LYS A 85 -23.23 -12.22 -7.22
N LEU A 86 -23.60 -11.33 -8.15
CA LEU A 86 -24.99 -11.10 -8.56
C LEU A 86 -25.59 -12.19 -9.46
N LEU A 87 -24.80 -12.78 -10.35
CA LEU A 87 -25.27 -13.74 -11.34
C LEU A 87 -25.12 -15.20 -10.88
N LEU A 88 -24.26 -15.45 -9.89
CA LEU A 88 -24.00 -16.79 -9.35
C LEU A 88 -24.60 -17.01 -7.95
N THR A 89 -25.41 -16.08 -7.45
CA THR A 89 -25.83 -15.94 -6.04
C THR A 89 -26.60 -17.12 -5.43
N SER A 90 -27.05 -18.14 -6.18
CA SER A 90 -28.05 -19.06 -5.61
C SER A 90 -28.15 -20.51 -6.10
N SER A 91 -27.31 -21.10 -6.97
CA SER A 91 -27.63 -22.50 -7.38
C SER A 91 -26.57 -23.42 -7.99
N ILE A 92 -25.25 -23.23 -7.85
CA ILE A 92 -24.31 -24.09 -8.60
C ILE A 92 -23.11 -24.53 -7.77
N ASN A 93 -22.75 -25.82 -7.92
CA ASN A 93 -21.60 -26.51 -7.34
C ASN A 93 -20.27 -25.87 -7.78
N GLU A 94 -19.94 -24.68 -7.27
CA GLU A 94 -18.57 -24.18 -7.35
C GLU A 94 -17.66 -25.14 -6.59
N THR A 95 -16.58 -25.54 -7.25
CA THR A 95 -15.54 -26.31 -6.58
C THR A 95 -14.86 -25.44 -5.51
N ASP A 96 -14.35 -26.07 -4.45
CA ASP A 96 -13.60 -25.34 -3.41
C ASP A 96 -12.38 -24.62 -4.00
N GLU A 97 -11.75 -25.18 -5.03
CA GLU A 97 -10.64 -24.56 -5.75
C GLU A 97 -11.05 -23.22 -6.40
N GLU A 98 -12.18 -23.21 -7.12
CA GLU A 98 -12.68 -21.99 -7.75
C GLU A 98 -13.05 -20.91 -6.73
N ARG A 99 -13.68 -21.31 -5.63
CA ARG A 99 -14.01 -20.42 -4.51
C ARG A 99 -12.75 -19.82 -3.89
N ASN A 100 -11.73 -20.65 -3.66
CA ASN A 100 -10.46 -20.23 -3.06
C ASN A 100 -9.70 -19.26 -3.97
N HIS A 101 -9.65 -19.53 -5.27
CA HIS A 101 -9.03 -18.61 -6.25
C HIS A 101 -9.73 -17.24 -6.26
N VAL A 102 -11.06 -17.23 -6.30
CA VAL A 102 -11.84 -15.98 -6.31
C VAL A 102 -11.68 -15.21 -5.00
N SER A 103 -11.70 -15.92 -3.87
CA SER A 103 -11.45 -15.34 -2.55
C SER A 103 -10.06 -14.72 -2.46
N LEU A 104 -9.01 -15.45 -2.87
CA LEU A 104 -7.64 -14.96 -2.91
C LEU A 104 -7.52 -13.67 -3.76
N VAL A 105 -8.12 -13.66 -4.95
CA VAL A 105 -8.08 -12.48 -5.84
C VAL A 105 -8.82 -11.29 -5.22
N GLY A 106 -10.02 -11.52 -4.66
CA GLY A 106 -10.77 -10.47 -3.98
C GLY A 106 -9.99 -9.86 -2.83
N ARG A 107 -9.35 -10.69 -2.02
CA ARG A 107 -8.50 -10.26 -0.89
C ARG A 107 -7.24 -9.54 -1.36
N PHE A 108 -6.58 -10.00 -2.42
CA PHE A 108 -5.46 -9.29 -3.04
C PHE A 108 -5.85 -7.87 -3.44
N PHE A 109 -6.93 -7.70 -4.19
CA PHE A 109 -7.33 -6.37 -4.65
C PHE A 109 -7.86 -5.49 -3.53
N ALA A 110 -8.57 -6.04 -2.54
CA ALA A 110 -8.99 -5.28 -1.36
C ALA A 110 -7.79 -4.77 -0.55
N PHE A 111 -6.77 -5.62 -0.37
CA PHE A 111 -5.52 -5.24 0.28
C PHE A 111 -4.76 -4.17 -0.51
N GLN A 112 -4.58 -4.40 -1.82
CA GLN A 112 -3.94 -3.45 -2.72
C GLN A 112 -4.62 -2.09 -2.69
N ASP A 113 -5.95 -2.06 -2.72
CA ASP A 113 -6.75 -0.84 -2.65
C ASP A 113 -6.53 -0.13 -1.31
N ALA A 114 -6.81 -0.79 -0.18
CA ALA A 114 -6.73 -0.18 1.14
C ALA A 114 -5.37 0.46 1.42
N ILE A 115 -4.28 -0.27 1.18
CA ILE A 115 -2.93 0.23 1.46
C ILE A 115 -2.53 1.34 0.49
N SER A 116 -2.92 1.28 -0.78
CA SER A 116 -2.60 2.35 -1.74
C SER A 116 -3.42 3.63 -1.50
N ARG A 117 -4.62 3.51 -0.92
CA ARG A 117 -5.45 4.66 -0.54
C ARG A 117 -4.93 5.41 0.67
N THR A 118 -4.12 4.79 1.54
CA THR A 118 -3.56 5.51 2.70
C THR A 118 -2.74 6.73 2.28
N ALA A 119 -2.03 6.61 1.15
CA ALA A 119 -1.15 7.66 0.65
C ALA A 119 -1.93 8.83 0.03
N CYS A 120 -2.97 8.54 -0.77
CA CYS A 120 -3.70 9.57 -1.53
C CYS A 120 -5.08 9.96 -0.95
N GLY A 121 -5.56 9.28 0.09
CA GLY A 121 -6.84 9.55 0.75
C GLY A 121 -8.08 9.37 -0.15
N ASN A 122 -7.96 8.78 -1.33
CA ASN A 122 -9.08 8.52 -2.23
C ASN A 122 -10.05 7.48 -1.62
N PRO A 123 -11.34 7.48 -1.99
CA PRO A 123 -12.27 6.43 -1.56
C PRO A 123 -11.81 5.06 -2.04
N SER A 124 -12.02 4.04 -1.22
CA SER A 124 -11.82 2.66 -1.64
C SER A 124 -12.87 2.24 -2.68
N VAL A 125 -12.47 1.36 -3.58
CA VAL A 125 -13.33 0.64 -4.52
C VAL A 125 -13.84 -0.66 -3.88
N PHE A 126 -13.01 -1.30 -3.04
CA PHE A 126 -13.39 -2.47 -2.27
C PHE A 126 -13.96 -2.05 -0.92
N SER A 127 -15.10 -2.64 -0.55
CA SER A 127 -15.83 -2.30 0.67
C SER A 127 -15.28 -3.04 1.90
N TRP A 128 -15.77 -2.63 3.08
CA TRP A 128 -15.42 -3.24 4.35
C TRP A 128 -15.74 -4.76 4.42
N GLU A 129 -16.68 -5.26 3.63
CA GLU A 129 -17.10 -6.67 3.61
C GLU A 129 -15.95 -7.65 3.38
N TYR A 130 -14.94 -7.26 2.59
CA TYR A 130 -13.78 -8.11 2.28
C TYR A 130 -12.86 -8.34 3.49
N TRP A 131 -12.97 -7.50 4.51
CA TRP A 131 -12.22 -7.62 5.76
C TRP A 131 -12.96 -8.42 6.82
N GLN A 132 -14.30 -8.50 6.73
CA GLN A 132 -15.13 -9.29 7.65
C GLN A 132 -15.19 -10.78 7.30
N GLN A 133 -14.93 -11.14 6.04
CA GLN A 133 -15.01 -12.50 5.52
C GLN A 133 -13.72 -13.31 5.65
N ALA A 134 -12.61 -12.66 6.00
CA ALA A 134 -11.44 -13.40 6.43
C ALA A 134 -11.76 -13.98 7.82
N ASP A 135 -11.48 -15.25 8.06
CA ASP A 135 -11.28 -15.71 9.44
C ASP A 135 -10.11 -14.88 9.97
N LEU A 136 -10.42 -13.78 10.67
CA LEU A 136 -9.46 -12.86 11.27
C LEU A 136 -8.79 -13.50 12.50
N ASP A 137 -8.53 -14.81 12.45
CA ASP A 137 -7.89 -15.62 13.48
C ASP A 137 -6.38 -15.32 13.62
N GLY A 138 -5.94 -14.13 13.18
CA GLY A 138 -4.60 -13.58 13.40
C GLY A 138 -3.47 -14.23 12.61
N THR A 139 -3.72 -15.29 11.83
CA THR A 139 -2.69 -16.07 11.10
C THR A 139 -2.67 -15.84 9.60
N ASP A 140 -3.61 -15.05 9.08
CA ASP A 140 -3.75 -14.83 7.65
C ASP A 140 -2.84 -13.69 7.17
N HIS A 141 -1.64 -14.05 6.70
CA HIS A 141 -0.71 -13.10 6.09
C HIS A 141 -0.93 -13.05 4.59
N LEU A 142 -1.27 -11.86 4.09
CA LEU A 142 -1.32 -11.59 2.66
C LEU A 142 -0.09 -10.76 2.29
N PHE A 143 0.77 -11.30 1.41
CA PHE A 143 2.02 -10.64 0.97
C PHE A 143 2.96 -10.23 2.11
N GLY A 144 3.05 -11.08 3.14
CA GLY A 144 3.92 -10.86 4.31
C GLY A 144 3.34 -9.90 5.35
N ARG A 145 2.10 -9.42 5.18
CA ARG A 145 1.46 -8.51 6.14
C ARG A 145 0.20 -9.14 6.74
N SER A 146 0.04 -8.98 8.06
CA SER A 146 -1.20 -9.32 8.75
C SER A 146 -2.39 -8.55 8.15
N THR A 147 -3.44 -9.26 7.75
CA THR A 147 -4.70 -8.68 7.27
C THR A 147 -5.34 -7.73 8.28
N ASN A 148 -5.15 -7.96 9.58
CA ASN A 148 -5.68 -7.10 10.64
C ASN A 148 -5.09 -5.69 10.56
N SER A 149 -3.77 -5.58 10.33
CA SER A 149 -3.13 -4.27 10.18
C SER A 149 -3.65 -3.49 8.96
N ALA A 150 -3.91 -4.18 7.84
CA ALA A 150 -4.47 -3.57 6.64
C ALA A 150 -5.93 -3.13 6.84
N ALA A 151 -6.72 -3.92 7.57
CA ALA A 151 -8.09 -3.58 7.94
C ALA A 151 -8.14 -2.32 8.83
N ILE A 152 -7.20 -2.17 9.77
CA ILE A 152 -7.08 -0.98 10.61
C ILE A 152 -6.67 0.25 9.78
N LEU A 153 -5.72 0.10 8.84
CA LEU A 153 -5.35 1.19 7.93
C LEU A 153 -6.52 1.65 7.05
N PHE A 154 -7.32 0.69 6.56
CA PHE A 154 -8.57 0.98 5.86
C PHE A 154 -9.50 1.84 6.73
N LYS A 155 -9.83 1.37 7.95
CA LYS A 155 -10.71 2.12 8.86
C LYS A 155 -10.16 3.50 9.21
N THR A 156 -8.85 3.59 9.43
CA THR A 156 -8.15 4.86 9.72
C THR A 156 -8.32 5.85 8.56
N THR A 157 -8.14 5.39 7.33
CA THR A 157 -8.29 6.21 6.13
C THR A 157 -9.74 6.68 5.93
N GLU A 158 -10.71 5.77 6.10
CA GLU A 158 -12.13 6.11 5.99
C GLU A 158 -12.59 7.07 7.09
N LEU A 159 -12.11 6.91 8.32
CA LEU A 159 -12.37 7.85 9.41
C LEU A 159 -11.77 9.24 9.09
N GLY A 160 -10.54 9.29 8.57
CA GLY A 160 -9.91 10.54 8.17
C GLY A 160 -10.68 11.27 7.06
N ARG A 161 -11.29 10.53 6.13
CA ARG A 161 -12.15 11.10 5.08
C ARG A 161 -13.48 11.63 5.59
N THR A 162 -14.06 10.98 6.60
CA THR A 162 -15.40 11.29 7.11
C THR A 162 -15.36 12.18 8.35
N LYS A 163 -14.17 12.51 8.88
CA LYS A 163 -13.98 13.27 10.13
C LYS A 163 -14.82 14.56 10.19
N ASP A 164 -14.87 15.32 9.09
CA ASP A 164 -15.55 16.62 9.03
C ASP A 164 -17.08 16.49 8.97
N SER A 165 -17.59 15.28 8.72
CA SER A 165 -19.02 14.96 8.66
C SER A 165 -19.55 14.28 9.94
N LEU A 166 -18.67 13.94 10.89
CA LEU A 166 -19.02 13.27 12.14
C LEU A 166 -19.17 14.28 13.28
N SER A 167 -19.98 13.91 14.28
CA SER A 167 -19.95 14.62 15.55
C SER A 167 -18.60 14.38 16.25
N LEU A 168 -18.19 15.30 17.12
CA LEU A 168 -16.96 15.15 17.91
C LEU A 168 -16.98 13.86 18.74
N GLU A 169 -18.13 13.55 19.37
CA GLU A 169 -18.32 12.35 20.18
C GLU A 169 -18.20 11.06 19.36
N ASP A 170 -18.81 11.02 18.17
CA ASP A 170 -18.70 9.87 17.26
C ASP A 170 -17.26 9.68 16.77
N PHE A 171 -16.58 10.77 16.44
CA PHE A 171 -15.20 10.74 16.01
C PHE A 171 -14.28 10.20 17.12
N GLU A 172 -14.39 10.73 18.34
CA GLU A 172 -13.61 10.29 19.49
C GLU A 172 -13.86 8.83 19.85
N THR A 173 -15.13 8.38 19.80
CA THR A 173 -15.48 6.98 20.04
C THR A 173 -14.83 6.05 19.02
N ARG A 174 -14.88 6.39 17.73
CA ARG A 174 -14.26 5.59 16.67
C ARG A 174 -12.74 5.60 16.75
N LEU A 175 -12.15 6.75 17.10
CA LEU A 175 -10.71 6.87 17.31
C LEU A 175 -10.25 6.00 18.48
N PHE A 176 -10.98 5.99 19.59
CA PHE A 176 -10.71 5.13 20.75
C PHE A 176 -10.74 3.63 20.39
N ILE A 177 -11.74 3.21 19.59
CA ILE A 177 -11.82 1.83 19.10
C ILE A 177 -10.58 1.48 18.27
N LEU A 178 -10.15 2.37 17.36
CA LEU A 178 -8.96 2.16 16.55
C LEU A 178 -7.68 2.08 17.40
N ASP A 179 -7.55 2.94 18.42
CA ASP A 179 -6.41 2.89 19.35
C ASP A 179 -6.31 1.51 20.02
N HIS A 180 -7.44 0.97 20.47
CA HIS A 180 -7.50 -0.35 21.08
C HIS A 180 -7.18 -1.47 20.07
N GLU A 181 -7.72 -1.41 18.86
CA GLU A 181 -7.42 -2.38 17.79
C GLU A 181 -5.92 -2.39 17.46
N ILE A 182 -5.29 -1.22 17.32
CA ILE A 182 -3.84 -1.11 17.08
C ILE A 182 -3.05 -1.68 18.26
N ALA A 183 -3.46 -1.36 19.50
CA ALA A 183 -2.80 -1.88 20.69
C ALA A 183 -2.82 -3.42 20.73
N SER A 184 -3.94 -4.02 20.31
CA SER A 184 -4.18 -5.46 20.26
C SER A 184 -3.47 -6.20 19.12
N LEU A 185 -2.85 -5.50 18.16
CA LEU A 185 -2.03 -6.16 17.13
C LEU A 185 -0.84 -6.86 17.79
N ASP A 186 -0.69 -8.16 17.57
CA ASP A 186 0.50 -8.90 17.96
C ASP A 186 1.67 -8.51 17.04
N ALA A 187 2.85 -8.33 17.65
CA ALA A 187 4.10 -8.07 16.94
C ALA A 187 5.04 -9.25 17.19
N VAL A 188 4.79 -10.35 16.46
CA VAL A 188 5.51 -11.62 16.67
C VAL A 188 6.91 -11.55 16.06
N ASP A 189 7.05 -10.80 14.96
CA ASP A 189 8.32 -10.56 14.28
C ASP A 189 8.55 -9.08 13.93
N ALA A 190 9.67 -8.82 13.23
CA ALA A 190 10.04 -7.48 12.81
C ALA A 190 9.08 -6.87 11.77
N GLU A 191 8.49 -7.66 10.88
CA GLU A 191 7.54 -7.16 9.88
C GLU A 191 6.22 -6.76 10.54
N ASP A 192 5.75 -7.57 11.49
CA ASP A 192 4.56 -7.25 12.28
C ASP A 192 4.77 -6.02 13.18
N TYR A 193 5.96 -5.88 13.79
CA TYR A 193 6.34 -4.68 14.52
C TYR A 193 6.29 -3.44 13.62
N LEU A 194 6.91 -3.51 12.43
CA LEU A 194 6.90 -2.42 11.45
C LEU A 194 5.48 -2.10 11.00
N ALA A 195 4.64 -3.10 10.76
CA ALA A 195 3.23 -2.92 10.39
C ALA A 195 2.43 -2.23 11.50
N LYS A 196 2.64 -2.61 12.76
CA LYS A 196 1.98 -1.99 13.93
C LYS A 196 2.40 -0.54 14.13
N GLU A 197 3.71 -0.27 14.19
CA GLU A 197 4.22 1.08 14.46
C GLU A 197 3.97 2.03 13.27
N SER A 198 4.04 1.55 12.03
CA SER A 198 3.66 2.35 10.85
C SER A 198 2.17 2.71 10.84
N THR A 199 1.30 1.82 11.34
CA THR A 199 -0.14 2.09 11.49
C THR A 199 -0.39 3.16 12.56
N LYS A 200 0.33 3.09 13.69
CA LYS A 200 0.28 4.14 14.74
C LYS A 200 0.73 5.49 14.18
N LEU A 201 1.85 5.52 13.46
CA LEU A 201 2.38 6.74 12.88
C LEU A 201 1.37 7.38 11.93
N TYR A 202 0.83 6.60 10.99
CA TYR A 202 -0.17 7.07 10.05
C TYR A 202 -1.44 7.58 10.74
N GLN A 203 -1.93 6.89 11.78
CA GLN A 203 -3.09 7.33 12.55
C GLN A 203 -2.86 8.69 13.24
N ASN A 204 -1.68 8.91 13.81
CA ASN A 204 -1.32 10.20 14.43
C ASN A 204 -1.29 11.32 13.39
N CYS A 205 -0.65 11.09 12.24
CA CYS A 205 -0.55 12.10 11.18
C CYS A 205 -1.94 12.43 10.60
N LEU A 206 -2.74 11.42 10.29
CA LEU A 206 -4.03 11.62 9.62
C LEU A 206 -5.13 12.12 10.56
N LEU A 207 -5.31 11.47 11.70
CA LEU A 207 -6.49 11.70 12.57
C LEU A 207 -6.22 12.72 13.68
N ARG A 208 -4.96 12.89 14.10
CA ARG A 208 -4.59 13.80 15.19
C ARG A 208 -3.86 15.05 14.69
N ASN A 209 -3.76 15.22 13.37
CA ASN A 209 -3.02 16.30 12.71
C ASN A 209 -1.58 16.43 13.21
N ALA A 210 -0.96 15.31 13.61
CA ALA A 210 0.44 15.31 13.99
C ALA A 210 1.31 15.65 12.77
N THR A 211 2.39 16.37 13.01
CA THR A 211 3.36 16.82 12.01
C THR A 211 4.71 16.13 12.24
N PRO A 212 5.65 16.21 11.28
CA PRO A 212 7.01 15.67 11.45
C PRO A 212 7.73 16.14 12.71
N SER A 213 7.46 17.37 13.15
CA SER A 213 8.04 17.97 14.36
C SER A 213 7.35 17.56 15.67
N THR A 214 6.27 16.78 15.59
CA THR A 214 5.56 16.30 16.79
C THR A 214 6.41 15.21 17.47
N PRO A 215 6.65 15.28 18.80
CA PRO A 215 7.57 14.34 19.48
C PRO A 215 7.26 12.86 19.26
N ILE A 216 5.98 12.48 19.28
CA ILE A 216 5.57 11.08 19.04
C ILE A 216 5.86 10.64 17.60
N VAL A 217 5.76 11.54 16.63
CA VAL A 217 6.08 11.27 15.22
C VAL A 217 7.59 11.06 15.07
N GLN A 218 8.40 11.94 15.65
CA GLN A 218 9.86 11.80 15.66
C GLN A 218 10.30 10.47 16.28
N GLU A 219 9.73 10.09 17.42
CA GLU A 219 10.04 8.81 18.09
C GLU A 219 9.66 7.60 17.24
N LEU A 220 8.48 7.61 16.60
CA LEU A 220 8.02 6.51 15.75
C LEU A 220 8.87 6.40 14.47
N VAL A 221 9.18 7.53 13.83
CA VAL A 221 10.05 7.59 12.65
C VAL A 221 11.44 7.07 12.97
N ASP A 222 12.01 7.47 14.12
CA ASP A 222 13.31 6.99 14.60
C ASP A 222 13.35 5.46 14.72
N LYS A 223 12.37 4.89 15.43
CA LYS A 223 12.26 3.43 15.62
C LYS A 223 12.05 2.69 14.31
N LEU A 224 11.13 3.17 13.47
CA LEU A 224 10.79 2.53 12.19
C LEU A 224 11.99 2.48 11.24
N LEU A 225 12.67 3.60 11.03
CA LEU A 225 13.80 3.65 10.09
C LEU A 225 15.00 2.84 10.59
N LYS A 226 15.30 2.85 11.90
CA LYS A 226 16.37 2.01 12.48
C LYS A 226 16.07 0.52 12.30
N GLN A 227 14.82 0.12 12.53
CA GLN A 227 14.39 -1.26 12.34
C GLN A 227 14.42 -1.66 10.87
N LEU A 228 13.90 -0.82 9.97
CA LEU A 228 13.94 -1.02 8.52
C LEU A 228 15.38 -1.14 8.01
N TYR A 229 16.25 -0.24 8.44
CA TYR A 229 17.66 -0.26 8.06
C TYR A 229 18.31 -1.58 8.48
N THR A 230 18.13 -1.98 9.75
CA THR A 230 18.67 -3.24 10.27
C THR A 230 18.15 -4.45 9.49
N LEU A 231 16.83 -4.54 9.30
CA LEU A 231 16.18 -5.64 8.60
C LEU A 231 16.68 -5.78 7.15
N VAL A 232 16.83 -4.66 6.44
CA VAL A 232 17.27 -4.62 5.04
C VAL A 232 18.75 -5.00 4.89
N GLN A 233 19.60 -4.67 5.87
CA GLN A 233 21.00 -5.09 5.86
C GLN A 233 21.18 -6.59 6.18
N GLU A 234 20.35 -7.14 7.06
CA GLU A 234 20.44 -8.53 7.50
C GLU A 234 19.77 -9.50 6.51
N THR A 235 18.62 -9.11 5.97
CA THR A 235 17.74 -9.98 5.19
C THR A 235 17.90 -9.63 3.72
N ARG A 236 18.78 -10.35 3.02
CA ARG A 236 19.03 -10.15 1.57
C ARG A 236 17.80 -10.35 0.67
N CYS A 237 16.66 -10.75 1.23
CA CYS A 237 15.36 -10.86 0.56
C CYS A 237 14.40 -9.93 1.29
N ILE A 238 13.86 -8.93 0.58
CA ILE A 238 13.07 -7.88 1.20
C ILE A 238 11.62 -8.00 0.75
N SER A 239 10.73 -8.26 1.72
CA SER A 239 9.29 -8.47 1.53
C SER A 239 8.59 -7.25 0.95
N SER A 240 7.50 -7.47 0.21
CA SER A 240 6.61 -6.39 -0.28
C SER A 240 5.97 -5.59 0.87
N SER A 241 5.84 -6.21 2.05
CA SER A 241 5.26 -5.62 3.26
C SER A 241 5.99 -4.35 3.74
N LEU A 242 7.24 -4.13 3.32
CA LEU A 242 8.07 -3.00 3.76
C LEU A 242 7.79 -1.69 3.02
N ALA A 243 7.06 -1.72 1.90
CA ALA A 243 6.79 -0.51 1.11
C ALA A 243 6.08 0.58 1.93
N PHE A 244 4.99 0.21 2.63
CA PHE A 244 4.23 1.15 3.46
C PHE A 244 5.03 1.67 4.67
N PRO A 245 5.66 0.83 5.53
CA PRO A 245 6.49 1.31 6.63
C PRO A 245 7.63 2.23 6.20
N LEU A 246 8.32 1.91 5.10
CA LEU A 246 9.36 2.78 4.54
C LEU A 246 8.76 4.09 4.06
N PHE A 247 7.65 4.05 3.32
CA PHE A 247 6.99 5.24 2.83
C PHE A 247 6.61 6.19 3.96
N ILE A 248 5.82 5.72 4.94
CA ILE A 248 5.29 6.58 6.01
C ILE A 248 6.42 7.18 6.85
N SER A 249 7.44 6.40 7.17
CA SER A 249 8.56 6.90 7.98
C SER A 249 9.44 7.88 7.21
N ALA A 250 9.68 7.64 5.92
CA ALA A 250 10.44 8.55 5.07
C ALA A 250 9.71 9.87 4.85
N VAL A 251 8.41 9.81 4.53
CA VAL A 251 7.61 11.02 4.31
C VAL A 251 7.22 11.71 5.61
N GLU A 252 7.57 11.20 6.79
CA GLU A 252 7.36 11.89 8.08
C GLU A 252 8.67 12.26 8.78
N LEU A 253 9.80 12.18 8.06
CA LEU A 253 11.07 12.75 8.53
C LEU A 253 10.93 14.26 8.76
N ASP A 254 11.40 14.70 9.91
CA ASP A 254 11.46 16.11 10.28
C ASP A 254 12.60 16.80 9.49
N PRO A 255 12.29 17.72 8.57
CA PRO A 255 13.32 18.43 7.79
C PRO A 255 14.26 19.28 8.67
N LEU A 256 13.86 19.64 9.89
CA LEU A 256 14.66 20.44 10.82
C LEU A 256 15.50 19.59 11.77
N ASN A 257 15.28 18.28 11.81
CA ASN A 257 15.94 17.32 12.70
C ASN A 257 16.39 16.07 11.92
N ASP A 258 17.11 16.29 10.81
CA ASP A 258 17.61 15.21 9.94
C ASP A 258 19.07 14.81 10.27
N GLU A 259 19.76 15.55 11.14
CA GLU A 259 21.20 15.37 11.39
C GLU A 259 21.51 14.17 12.31
N ALA A 260 22.60 13.45 12.00
CA ALA A 260 23.18 12.39 12.84
C ALA A 260 22.19 11.31 13.36
N PHE A 261 21.22 10.93 12.53
CA PHE A 261 20.20 9.93 12.82
C PHE A 261 20.76 8.55 13.22
N LEU A 262 21.84 8.12 12.57
CA LEU A 262 22.49 6.82 12.79
C LEU A 262 24.00 6.94 12.57
N ILE A 263 24.79 6.14 13.28
CA ILE A 263 26.22 5.99 12.99
C ILE A 263 26.40 4.76 12.12
N ASP A 264 26.97 4.93 10.94
CA ASP A 264 27.23 3.82 10.03
C ASP A 264 28.32 2.91 10.61
N LYS A 265 27.99 1.62 10.81
CA LYS A 265 28.89 0.66 11.46
C LYS A 265 30.17 0.38 10.65
N ASN A 266 30.17 0.60 9.33
CA ASN A 266 31.29 0.29 8.45
C ASN A 266 32.24 1.48 8.31
N THR A 267 31.70 2.70 8.26
CA THR A 267 32.46 3.94 8.02
C THR A 267 32.71 4.74 9.29
N GLY A 268 31.89 4.55 10.33
CA GLY A 268 31.95 5.33 11.57
C GLY A 268 31.35 6.74 11.46
N GLU A 269 30.84 7.11 10.28
CA GLU A 269 30.31 8.45 10.00
C GLU A 269 28.83 8.56 10.39
N PRO A 270 28.39 9.73 10.87
CA PRO A 270 26.98 10.00 11.10
C PRO A 270 26.24 10.08 9.75
N LYS A 271 25.06 9.46 9.69
CA LYS A 271 24.14 9.51 8.55
C LYS A 271 22.88 10.28 8.93
N SER A 272 22.43 11.12 8.01
CA SER A 272 21.12 11.77 8.13
C SER A 272 19.97 10.77 7.90
N GLY A 273 18.77 11.07 8.40
CA GLY A 273 17.58 10.25 8.19
C GLY A 273 17.26 10.06 6.71
N ARG A 274 17.33 11.14 5.92
CA ARG A 274 17.16 11.08 4.45
C ARG A 274 18.22 10.17 3.80
N SER A 275 19.47 10.23 4.24
CA SER A 275 20.52 9.34 3.73
C SER A 275 20.21 7.87 4.04
N VAL A 276 19.72 7.56 5.25
CA VAL A 276 19.31 6.22 5.64
C VAL A 276 18.18 5.69 4.75
N VAL A 277 17.17 6.51 4.46
CA VAL A 277 16.07 6.16 3.54
C VAL A 277 16.60 5.85 2.14
N LEU A 278 17.51 6.66 1.61
CA LEU A 278 18.10 6.43 0.28
C LEU A 278 18.93 5.14 0.23
N ASP A 279 19.65 4.81 1.30
CA ASP A 279 20.37 3.54 1.42
C ASP A 279 19.43 2.33 1.46
N ILE A 280 18.31 2.44 2.20
CA ILE A 280 17.26 1.40 2.24
C ILE A 280 16.69 1.20 0.83
N LEU A 281 16.27 2.27 0.15
CA LEU A 281 15.74 2.20 -1.22
C LEU A 281 16.76 1.57 -2.18
N LYS A 282 18.04 1.90 -2.04
CA LYS A 282 19.10 1.30 -2.86
C LYS A 282 19.24 -0.20 -2.62
N ALA A 283 19.19 -0.64 -1.36
CA ALA A 283 19.28 -2.06 -1.01
C ALA A 283 18.04 -2.87 -1.43
N MET A 284 16.85 -2.25 -1.43
CA MET A 284 15.60 -2.82 -1.94
C MET A 284 15.55 -2.92 -3.46
N SER A 285 16.34 -2.10 -4.15
CA SER A 285 16.38 -2.08 -5.61
C SER A 285 16.88 -3.43 -6.14
N GLY A 286 16.01 -4.15 -6.85
CA GLY A 286 16.35 -5.45 -7.44
C GLY A 286 15.87 -6.67 -6.66
N SER A 287 15.36 -6.51 -5.44
CA SER A 287 14.96 -7.62 -4.55
C SER A 287 13.49 -7.58 -4.12
N CYS A 288 12.78 -6.47 -4.34
CA CYS A 288 11.38 -6.30 -3.98
C CYS A 288 10.42 -6.49 -5.17
N LEU A 289 9.17 -6.87 -4.87
CA LEU A 289 8.08 -7.05 -5.84
C LEU A 289 7.26 -5.78 -6.13
N PHE A 290 7.65 -4.64 -5.57
CA PHE A 290 7.03 -3.33 -5.83
C PHE A 290 8.04 -2.38 -6.48
N ASN A 291 7.55 -1.26 -7.02
CA ASN A 291 8.41 -0.30 -7.70
C ASN A 291 9.11 0.66 -6.71
N VAL A 292 10.30 0.25 -6.29
CA VAL A 292 11.19 1.04 -5.42
C VAL A 292 11.59 2.38 -6.03
N GLY A 293 11.77 2.45 -7.36
CA GLY A 293 12.11 3.69 -8.06
C GLY A 293 11.02 4.74 -7.93
N ARG A 294 9.77 4.37 -8.27
CA ARG A 294 8.61 5.25 -8.14
C ARG A 294 8.37 5.66 -6.69
N LEU A 295 8.53 4.73 -5.74
CA LEU A 295 8.42 5.03 -4.31
C LEU A 295 9.43 6.12 -3.91
N GLY A 296 10.70 5.95 -4.28
CA GLY A 296 11.76 6.92 -4.02
C GLY A 296 11.50 8.29 -4.66
N ASP A 297 10.95 8.33 -5.88
CA ASP A 297 10.62 9.58 -6.55
C ASP A 297 9.51 10.36 -5.82
N VAL A 298 8.46 9.67 -5.36
CA VAL A 298 7.39 10.30 -4.57
C VAL A 298 7.94 10.80 -3.22
N ILE A 299 8.73 10.00 -2.51
CA ILE A 299 9.36 10.40 -1.24
C ILE A 299 10.18 11.69 -1.42
N ARG A 300 11.05 11.75 -2.44
CA ARG A 300 11.84 12.96 -2.72
C ARG A 300 10.97 14.16 -3.05
N GLN A 301 9.88 13.95 -3.79
CA GLN A 301 8.96 15.02 -4.12
C GLN A 301 8.27 15.60 -2.87
N VAL A 302 7.89 14.74 -1.92
CA VAL A 302 7.35 15.17 -0.62
C VAL A 302 8.39 15.98 0.16
N TRP A 303 9.65 15.52 0.21
CA TRP A 303 10.73 16.26 0.87
C TRP A 303 10.94 17.64 0.27
N VAL A 304 11.07 17.72 -1.06
CA VAL A 304 11.22 18.99 -1.78
C VAL A 304 10.04 19.92 -1.48
N ASN A 305 8.82 19.39 -1.51
CA ASN A 305 7.63 20.18 -1.21
C ASN A 305 7.67 20.75 0.21
N ARG A 306 8.04 19.95 1.21
CA ARG A 306 8.15 20.41 2.60
C ARG A 306 9.25 21.45 2.79
N ASP A 307 10.41 21.23 2.18
CA ASP A 307 11.53 22.18 2.25
C ASP A 307 11.10 23.55 1.68
N LEU A 308 10.37 23.57 0.56
CA LEU A 308 9.81 24.80 -0.02
C LEU A 308 8.77 25.48 0.90
N HIS A 309 7.95 24.72 1.62
CA HIS A 309 6.98 25.29 2.57
C HIS A 309 7.68 25.94 3.78
N LEU A 310 8.82 25.40 4.22
CA LEU A 310 9.63 25.99 5.26
C LEU A 310 10.28 27.32 4.80
N GLU A 311 10.82 27.35 3.58
CA GLU A 311 11.47 28.55 3.02
C GLU A 311 10.50 29.70 2.79
N THR A 312 9.28 29.39 2.35
CA THR A 312 8.26 30.41 2.03
C THR A 312 7.60 31.01 3.27
N GLY A 313 7.91 30.53 4.47
CA GLY A 313 7.28 31.01 5.71
C GLY A 313 5.76 30.83 5.69
N ALA A 314 5.25 29.92 4.85
CA ALA A 314 3.84 29.59 4.72
C ALA A 314 3.33 28.81 5.94
N THR A 315 3.82 29.15 7.13
CA THR A 315 3.07 28.98 8.38
C THR A 315 1.85 29.90 8.32
N SER A 316 0.73 29.35 7.85
CA SER A 316 -0.62 29.72 8.31
C SER A 316 -1.24 31.05 7.86
N ALA A 317 -0.91 31.62 6.69
CA ALA A 317 -1.56 32.87 6.27
C ALA A 317 -1.74 33.04 4.75
N THR A 318 -2.53 32.18 4.10
CA THR A 318 -3.42 32.55 2.98
C THR A 318 -4.20 31.32 2.52
N GLY A 319 -5.37 31.09 3.12
CA GLY A 319 -6.40 30.25 2.53
C GLY A 319 -6.21 28.74 2.63
N SER A 320 -5.57 28.21 3.68
CA SER A 320 -5.81 26.80 4.05
C SER A 320 -7.32 26.66 4.22
N ALA A 321 -7.96 25.91 3.33
CA ALA A 321 -9.32 25.45 3.54
C ALA A 321 -9.40 24.92 4.98
N LEU A 322 -10.36 25.40 5.77
CA LEU A 322 -10.63 24.89 7.10
C LEU A 322 -10.65 23.35 7.01
N GLY A 323 -9.66 22.66 7.58
CA GLY A 323 -9.62 21.18 7.64
C GLY A 323 -8.40 20.48 7.03
N SER A 324 -7.51 21.16 6.32
CA SER A 324 -6.33 20.52 5.71
C SER A 324 -5.20 20.28 6.74
N ASN A 325 -4.80 19.02 6.92
CA ASN A 325 -3.65 18.63 7.76
C ASN A 325 -2.36 18.49 6.94
N ASP A 326 -1.20 18.37 7.59
CA ASP A 326 0.10 18.23 6.90
C ASP A 326 0.07 17.11 5.84
N TRP A 327 -0.50 15.95 6.19
CA TRP A 327 -0.65 14.82 5.26
C TRP A 327 -1.34 15.20 3.95
N THR A 328 -2.48 15.89 4.04
CA THR A 328 -3.27 16.31 2.87
C THR A 328 -2.59 17.37 2.00
N VAL A 329 -1.70 18.19 2.60
CA VAL A 329 -0.99 19.26 1.89
C VAL A 329 0.33 18.76 1.29
N CYS A 330 1.11 18.04 2.10
CA CYS A 330 2.50 17.70 1.80
C CYS A 330 2.67 16.32 1.15
N VAL A 331 1.77 15.37 1.45
CA VAL A 331 1.95 13.96 1.07
C VAL A 331 0.96 13.55 -0.02
N SER A 332 -0.33 13.67 0.27
CA SER A 332 -1.43 13.15 -0.58
C SER A 332 -1.36 13.56 -2.06
N PRO A 333 -1.07 14.83 -2.42
CA PRO A 333 -1.08 15.28 -3.81
C PRO A 333 -0.12 14.51 -4.73
N TYR A 334 0.98 14.00 -4.17
CA TYR A 334 2.03 13.29 -4.91
C TYR A 334 1.83 11.78 -4.99
N CYS A 335 0.85 11.25 -4.25
CA CYS A 335 0.67 9.82 -4.02
C CYS A 335 -0.39 9.17 -4.91
N THR A 336 -0.94 9.90 -5.88
CA THR A 336 -1.97 9.35 -6.77
C THR A 336 -1.42 8.14 -7.55
N ASN A 337 -2.14 7.02 -7.43
CA ASN A 337 -1.80 5.72 -8.02
C ASN A 337 -0.47 5.10 -7.53
N LEU A 338 0.08 5.56 -6.40
CA LEU A 338 1.20 4.89 -5.76
C LEU A 338 0.73 3.57 -5.14
N SER A 339 1.43 2.48 -5.45
CA SER A 339 1.23 1.18 -4.79
C SER A 339 2.13 1.08 -3.58
N LEU A 340 1.56 0.90 -2.39
CA LEU A 340 2.27 0.70 -1.12
C LEU A 340 2.02 -0.68 -0.49
N ALA A 341 1.27 -1.53 -1.20
CA ALA A 341 0.88 -2.86 -0.77
C ALA A 341 1.98 -3.90 -0.95
#